data_AF-A0A838PUQ4-F1
#
_entry.id   AF-A0A838PUQ4-F1
#
_cell.length_a   1.000
_cell.length_b   1.000
_cell.length_c   1.000
_cell.angle_alpha   90.00
_cell.angle_beta   90.00
_cell.angle_gamma   90.00
#
_symmetry.space_group_name_H-M   'P 1'
#
loop_
_entity.id
_entity.type
_entity.pdbx_description
1 polymer ?
#
loop_
_entity_poly.entity_id
_entity_poly.type
_entity_poly.pdbx_seq_one_letter_code
_entity_poly.pdbx_strand_id
1 'polypeptide(L)'
;QIIHIVRDGRDCVSSLKRMPWWRLSVVAAIVTWVQAIEVGRRAQRRLRPDQYHEIHYERLVAEPQPELEALCGFLSEDFDEAMLQPRRVASAAIPKRKSWHTRTKDNVSQAAVNQWTEQLTPAELALMETVAHRQLQAHGYTLSGAPAADRSQVAAYWRLYARRKAALVEWQVADRVRTLRYRRPVAAQLTTAQMAGAAVTPPT
;
A
#
# COMPACT_ATOMS: atom_id res chain seq x y z
N GLN A 1 13.90 6.73 4.16
CA GLN A 1 13.32 6.33 2.87
C GLN A 1 11.85 5.88 3.03
N ILE A 2 11.06 5.91 1.95
CA ILE A 2 9.70 5.38 1.87
C ILE A 2 9.63 4.40 0.71
N ILE A 3 9.06 3.22 0.96
CA ILE A 3 8.79 2.20 -0.06
C ILE A 3 7.27 2.15 -0.27
N HIS A 4 6.81 2.41 -1.49
CA HIS A 4 5.42 2.36 -1.86
C HIS A 4 5.16 1.14 -2.74
N ILE A 5 4.41 0.17 -2.23
CA ILE A 5 4.02 -1.00 -2.99
C ILE A 5 2.66 -0.72 -3.65
N VAL A 6 2.63 -0.70 -4.97
CA VAL A 6 1.42 -0.58 -5.78
C VAL A 6 0.95 -1.96 -6.22
N ARG A 7 -0.34 -2.20 -6.15
CA ARG A 7 -1.00 -3.41 -6.63
C ARG A 7 -2.29 -3.01 -7.34
N ASP A 8 -2.74 -3.84 -8.29
CA ASP A 8 -4.02 -3.64 -8.98
C ASP A 8 -5.13 -3.41 -7.96
N GLY A 9 -5.81 -2.27 -8.08
CA GLY A 9 -6.86 -1.89 -7.15
C GLY A 9 -8.02 -2.88 -7.11
N ARG A 10 -8.29 -3.57 -8.22
CA ARG A 10 -9.32 -4.61 -8.29
C ARG A 10 -8.95 -5.79 -7.39
N ASP A 11 -7.69 -6.20 -7.41
CA ASP A 11 -7.16 -7.25 -6.51
C ASP A 11 -7.09 -6.80 -5.05
N CYS A 12 -6.73 -5.52 -4.80
CA CYS A 12 -6.76 -4.96 -3.45
C CYS A 12 -8.17 -5.01 -2.87
N VAL A 13 -9.17 -4.57 -3.64
CA VAL A 13 -10.58 -4.54 -3.21
C VAL A 13 -11.12 -5.96 -3.02
N SER A 14 -10.86 -6.87 -3.95
CA SER A 14 -11.30 -8.28 -3.87
C SER A 14 -10.69 -9.01 -2.68
N SER A 15 -9.42 -8.72 -2.37
CA SER A 15 -8.75 -9.24 -1.18
C SER A 15 -9.33 -8.65 0.10
N LEU A 16 -9.48 -7.33 0.16
CA LEU A 16 -9.90 -6.62 1.37
C LEU A 16 -11.31 -6.98 1.81
N LYS A 17 -12.27 -7.09 0.87
CA LYS A 17 -13.67 -7.43 1.18
C LYS A 17 -13.85 -8.82 1.82
N ARG A 18 -12.87 -9.73 1.67
CA ARG A 18 -12.88 -11.08 2.26
C ARG A 18 -12.18 -11.17 3.61
N MET A 19 -11.57 -10.09 4.07
CA MET A 19 -10.89 -10.08 5.35
C MET A 19 -11.91 -10.03 6.49
N PRO A 20 -11.86 -10.95 7.48
CA PRO A 20 -12.86 -11.00 8.56
C PRO A 20 -12.94 -9.74 9.43
N TRP A 21 -11.87 -8.94 9.45
CA TRP A 21 -11.80 -7.66 10.16
C TRP A 21 -12.35 -6.48 9.35
N TRP A 22 -12.56 -6.64 8.04
CA TRP A 22 -13.09 -5.58 7.18
C TRP A 22 -14.62 -5.54 7.30
N ARG A 23 -15.13 -4.58 8.06
CA ARG A 23 -16.58 -4.39 8.29
C ARG A 23 -17.20 -3.27 7.44
N LEU A 24 -16.44 -2.72 6.49
CA LEU A 24 -16.89 -1.61 5.65
C LEU A 24 -17.34 -2.10 4.27
N SER A 25 -18.03 -1.23 3.53
CA SER A 25 -18.51 -1.55 2.19
C SER A 25 -17.39 -1.64 1.15
N VAL A 26 -17.69 -2.28 0.01
CA VAL A 26 -16.79 -2.29 -1.15
C VAL A 26 -16.52 -0.88 -1.67
N VAL A 27 -17.52 0.02 -1.63
CA VAL A 27 -17.32 1.45 -1.92
C VAL A 27 -16.22 2.04 -1.04
N ALA A 28 -16.22 1.72 0.25
CA ALA A 28 -15.18 2.18 1.17
C ALA A 28 -13.80 1.59 0.85
N ALA A 29 -13.74 0.35 0.36
CA ALA A 29 -12.48 -0.29 -0.07
C ALA A 29 -11.91 0.41 -1.31
N ILE A 30 -12.77 0.72 -2.30
CA ILE A 30 -12.38 1.46 -3.51
C ILE A 30 -11.87 2.86 -3.14
N VAL A 31 -12.60 3.59 -2.29
CA VAL A 31 -12.16 4.92 -1.81
C VAL A 31 -10.81 4.83 -1.11
N THR A 32 -10.59 3.81 -0.25
CA THR A 32 -9.31 3.60 0.43
C THR A 32 -8.17 3.43 -0.58
N TRP A 33 -8.35 2.57 -1.59
CA TRP A 33 -7.31 2.34 -2.60
C TRP A 33 -7.03 3.62 -3.41
N VAL A 34 -8.06 4.30 -3.91
CA VAL A 34 -7.90 5.54 -4.69
C VAL A 34 -7.14 6.60 -3.89
N GLN A 35 -7.50 6.80 -2.61
CA GLN A 35 -6.83 7.75 -1.74
C GLN A 35 -5.37 7.37 -1.47
N ALA A 36 -5.07 6.09 -1.27
CA ALA A 36 -3.70 5.60 -1.09
C ALA A 36 -2.84 5.89 -2.33
N ILE A 37 -3.34 5.58 -3.53
CA ILE A 37 -2.66 5.87 -4.79
C ILE A 37 -2.45 7.38 -4.98
N GLU A 38 -3.45 8.21 -4.69
CA GLU A 38 -3.30 9.65 -4.77
C GLU A 38 -2.22 10.19 -3.82
N VAL A 39 -2.14 9.64 -2.60
CA VAL A 39 -1.11 10.02 -1.62
C VAL A 39 0.28 9.57 -2.12
N GLY A 40 0.41 8.34 -2.60
CA GLY A 40 1.65 7.83 -3.21
C GLY A 40 2.13 8.73 -4.35
N ARG A 41 1.25 9.05 -5.30
CA ARG A 41 1.58 9.98 -6.40
C ARG A 41 1.96 11.38 -5.93
N ARG A 42 1.36 11.89 -4.86
CA ARG A 42 1.76 13.18 -4.28
C ARG A 42 3.13 13.09 -3.62
N ALA A 43 3.45 11.98 -2.95
CA ALA A 43 4.75 11.72 -2.34
C ALA A 43 5.83 11.63 -3.43
N GLN A 44 5.61 10.85 -4.49
CA GLN A 44 6.51 10.72 -5.62
C GLN A 44 6.87 12.09 -6.26
N ARG A 45 5.89 13.01 -6.36
CA ARG A 45 6.15 14.36 -6.91
C ARG A 45 6.89 15.31 -5.97
N ARG A 46 6.91 15.02 -4.66
CA ARG A 46 7.44 15.92 -3.63
C ARG A 46 8.78 15.46 -3.06
N LEU A 47 8.99 14.15 -3.02
CA LEU A 47 10.16 13.53 -2.43
C LEU A 47 11.24 13.33 -3.50
N ARG A 48 12.49 13.38 -3.07
CA ARG A 48 13.63 13.10 -3.94
C ARG A 48 13.72 11.60 -4.27
N PRO A 49 14.37 11.21 -5.38
CA PRO A 49 14.50 9.80 -5.77
C PRO A 49 15.15 8.90 -4.72
N ASP A 50 16.01 9.43 -3.85
CA ASP A 50 16.63 8.73 -2.72
C ASP A 50 15.73 8.67 -1.47
N GLN A 51 14.53 9.25 -1.51
CA GLN A 51 13.58 9.27 -0.41
C GLN A 51 12.32 8.43 -0.68
N TYR A 52 11.99 8.17 -1.94
CA TYR A 52 10.77 7.47 -2.35
C TYR A 52 11.05 6.47 -3.47
N HIS A 53 10.68 5.21 -3.24
CA HIS A 53 10.80 4.14 -4.21
C HIS A 53 9.45 3.43 -4.36
N GLU A 54 9.00 3.24 -5.60
CA GLU A 54 7.73 2.59 -5.92
C GLU A 54 7.99 1.22 -6.57
N ILE A 55 7.31 0.20 -6.07
CA ILE A 55 7.41 -1.19 -6.54
C ILE A 55 6.02 -1.69 -6.92
N HIS A 56 5.90 -2.37 -8.06
CA HIS A 56 4.68 -3.05 -8.44
C HIS A 56 4.67 -4.46 -7.84
N TYR A 57 3.63 -4.77 -7.07
CA TYR A 57 3.44 -6.07 -6.44
C TYR A 57 3.50 -7.20 -7.47
N GLU A 58 2.85 -7.03 -8.62
CA GLU A 58 2.78 -8.05 -9.68
C GLU A 58 4.17 -8.37 -10.23
N ARG A 59 5.03 -7.36 -10.40
CA ARG A 59 6.43 -7.53 -10.82
C ARG A 59 7.25 -8.19 -9.71
N LEU A 60 7.11 -7.72 -8.47
CA LEU A 60 7.79 -8.27 -7.31
C LEU A 60 7.51 -9.77 -7.11
N VAL A 61 6.28 -10.23 -7.36
CA VAL A 61 5.95 -11.66 -7.23
C VAL A 61 6.27 -12.49 -8.47
N ALA A 62 6.43 -11.86 -9.64
CA ALA A 62 6.85 -12.51 -10.88
C ALA A 62 8.37 -12.71 -10.93
N GLU A 63 9.10 -11.63 -10.65
CA GLU A 63 10.55 -11.50 -10.79
C GLU A 63 11.11 -10.85 -9.51
N PRO A 64 11.13 -11.58 -8.39
CA PRO A 64 11.49 -11.01 -7.09
C PRO A 64 12.94 -10.52 -7.01
N GLN A 65 13.89 -11.21 -7.66
CA GLN A 65 15.30 -10.88 -7.59
C GLN A 65 15.62 -9.46 -8.11
N PRO A 66 15.31 -9.10 -9.37
CA PRO A 66 15.63 -7.76 -9.87
C PRO A 66 14.92 -6.65 -9.10
N GLU A 67 13.69 -6.87 -8.63
CA GLU A 67 12.94 -5.90 -7.83
C GLU A 67 13.55 -5.71 -6.42
N LEU A 68 14.05 -6.78 -5.80
CA LEU A 68 14.72 -6.72 -4.50
C LEU A 68 16.14 -6.14 -4.60
N GLU A 69 16.89 -6.45 -5.65
CA GLU A 69 18.20 -5.83 -5.92
C GLU A 69 18.06 -4.31 -6.10
N ALA A 70 17.08 -3.86 -6.88
CA ALA A 70 16.78 -2.44 -7.04
C ALA A 70 16.37 -1.77 -5.72
N LEU A 71 15.55 -2.47 -4.91
CA LEU A 71 15.16 -2.00 -3.58
C LEU A 71 16.37 -1.88 -2.63
N CYS A 72 17.22 -2.89 -2.58
CA CYS A 72 18.46 -2.89 -1.80
C CYS A 72 19.36 -1.71 -2.20
N GLY A 73 19.55 -1.48 -3.50
CA GLY A 73 20.27 -0.31 -4.02
C GLY A 73 19.68 1.02 -3.55
N PHE A 74 18.34 1.17 -3.56
CA PHE A 74 17.67 2.35 -3.02
C PHE A 74 17.86 2.51 -1.49
N LEU A 75 17.90 1.39 -0.77
CA LEU A 75 18.12 1.37 0.67
C LEU A 75 19.58 1.57 1.07
N SER A 76 20.53 1.43 0.13
CA SER A 76 21.97 1.34 0.40
C SER A 76 22.32 0.12 1.27
N GLU A 77 21.66 -1.00 1.00
CA GLU A 77 21.86 -2.29 1.65
C GLU A 77 22.33 -3.33 0.62
N ASP A 78 23.04 -4.35 1.08
CA ASP A 78 23.44 -5.46 0.21
C ASP A 78 22.25 -6.40 -0.07
N PHE A 79 22.18 -6.92 -1.29
CA PHE A 79 21.23 -7.98 -1.62
C PHE A 79 21.74 -9.32 -1.08
N ASP A 80 20.84 -10.09 -0.46
CA ASP A 80 21.10 -11.46 -0.01
C ASP A 80 20.07 -12.39 -0.66
N GLU A 81 20.54 -13.49 -1.28
CA GLU A 81 19.67 -14.50 -1.90
C GLU A 81 18.63 -15.08 -0.93
N ALA A 82 18.90 -15.06 0.37
CA ALA A 82 17.94 -15.46 1.41
C ALA A 82 16.67 -14.59 1.39
N MET A 83 16.73 -13.36 0.87
CA MET A 83 15.56 -12.48 0.70
C MET A 83 14.53 -13.05 -0.30
N LEU A 84 14.95 -13.89 -1.24
CA LEU A 84 14.06 -14.61 -2.18
C LEU A 84 13.24 -15.71 -1.48
N GLN A 85 13.59 -16.05 -0.24
CA GLN A 85 12.99 -17.14 0.51
C GLN A 85 12.33 -16.62 1.79
N PRO A 86 11.27 -15.79 1.69
CA PRO A 86 10.63 -15.17 2.85
C PRO A 86 10.14 -16.19 3.88
N ARG A 87 9.82 -17.43 3.45
CA ARG A 87 9.52 -18.57 4.33
C ARG A 87 10.57 -18.81 5.42
N ARG A 88 11.86 -18.70 5.08
CA ARG A 88 12.97 -19.00 5.99
C ARG A 88 13.07 -17.97 7.11
N VAL A 89 12.62 -16.75 6.86
CA VAL A 89 12.70 -15.60 7.79
C VAL A 89 11.35 -15.27 8.45
N ALA A 90 10.25 -15.82 7.93
CA ALA A 90 8.89 -15.54 8.37
C ALA A 90 8.64 -15.78 9.87
N SER A 91 9.34 -16.75 10.48
CA SER A 91 9.26 -17.04 11.91
C SER A 91 9.86 -15.94 12.80
N ALA A 92 10.88 -15.23 12.30
CA ALA A 92 11.55 -14.12 12.99
C ALA A 92 10.89 -12.76 12.65
N ALA A 93 10.45 -12.57 11.41
CA ALA A 93 9.95 -11.28 10.90
C ALA A 93 8.44 -11.05 11.14
N ILE A 94 7.63 -12.09 11.31
CA ILE A 94 6.16 -11.96 11.45
C ILE A 94 5.76 -12.19 12.92
N PRO A 95 5.30 -11.15 13.65
CA PRO A 95 4.82 -11.33 15.01
C PRO A 95 3.67 -12.35 15.07
N LYS A 96 3.76 -13.32 15.99
CA LYS A 96 2.78 -14.43 16.14
C LYS A 96 1.31 -13.97 16.21
N ARG A 97 1.06 -12.75 16.71
CA ARG A 97 -0.28 -12.14 16.81
C ARG A 97 -0.93 -11.77 15.47
N LYS A 98 -0.17 -11.69 14.37
CA LYS A 98 -0.70 -11.29 13.06
C LYS A 98 -1.10 -12.53 12.24
N SER A 99 -2.20 -13.16 12.66
CA SER A 99 -2.73 -14.40 12.06
C SER A 99 -3.06 -14.31 10.56
N TRP A 100 -3.29 -13.11 10.03
CA TRP A 100 -3.63 -12.87 8.62
C TRP A 100 -2.42 -12.82 7.65
N HIS A 101 -1.20 -12.92 8.18
CA HIS A 101 0.04 -13.01 7.40
C HIS A 101 0.45 -14.46 7.10
N THR A 102 -0.51 -15.37 6.99
CA THR A 102 -0.22 -16.79 6.70
C THR A 102 0.41 -16.96 5.32
N ARG A 103 -0.02 -16.18 4.31
CA ARG A 103 0.54 -16.23 2.95
C ARG A 103 2.00 -15.76 2.85
N THR A 104 2.47 -14.90 3.76
CA THR A 104 3.90 -14.52 3.82
C THR A 104 4.78 -15.61 4.46
N LYS A 105 4.16 -16.68 4.97
CA LYS A 105 4.83 -17.93 5.33
C LYS A 105 4.83 -18.93 4.17
N ASP A 106 4.36 -18.52 2.99
CA ASP A 106 4.38 -19.31 1.77
C ASP A 106 5.50 -18.85 0.82
N ASN A 107 5.85 -19.68 -0.18
CA ASN A 107 6.74 -19.23 -1.25
C ASN A 107 6.09 -18.06 -1.98
N VAL A 108 6.91 -17.15 -2.51
CA VAL A 108 6.42 -16.07 -3.39
C VAL A 108 5.66 -16.72 -4.56
N SER A 109 4.45 -16.23 -4.80
CA SER A 109 3.51 -16.84 -5.74
C SER A 109 2.66 -15.76 -6.40
N GLN A 110 2.42 -15.94 -7.70
CA GLN A 110 1.50 -15.10 -8.48
C GLN A 110 0.03 -15.49 -8.30
N ALA A 111 -0.30 -16.47 -7.45
CA ALA A 111 -1.68 -16.94 -7.26
C ALA A 111 -2.65 -15.85 -6.75
N ALA A 112 -2.12 -14.75 -6.20
CA ALA A 112 -2.93 -13.62 -5.77
C ALA A 112 -3.19 -12.58 -6.88
N VAL A 113 -2.51 -12.67 -8.02
CA VAL A 113 -2.64 -11.74 -9.15
C VAL A 113 -3.86 -12.10 -10.00
N ASN A 114 -4.60 -11.09 -10.44
CA ASN A 114 -5.82 -11.20 -11.26
C ASN A 114 -6.95 -12.01 -10.61
N GLN A 115 -6.91 -12.20 -9.30
CA GLN A 115 -7.94 -12.90 -8.54
C GLN A 115 -9.28 -12.14 -8.52
N TRP A 116 -9.23 -10.83 -8.79
CA TRP A 116 -10.42 -9.99 -8.93
C TRP A 116 -11.40 -10.47 -10.01
N THR A 117 -10.95 -11.17 -11.06
CA THR A 117 -11.81 -11.64 -12.16
C THR A 117 -12.90 -12.60 -11.69
N GLU A 118 -12.60 -13.42 -10.67
CA GLU A 118 -13.52 -14.40 -10.09
C GLU A 118 -14.26 -13.86 -8.85
N GLN A 119 -13.76 -12.77 -8.25
CA GLN A 119 -14.11 -12.38 -6.88
C GLN A 119 -14.87 -11.06 -6.75
N LEU A 120 -14.74 -10.19 -7.76
CA LEU A 120 -15.58 -9.01 -7.86
C LEU A 120 -16.86 -9.37 -8.59
N THR A 121 -17.98 -8.91 -8.07
CA THR A 121 -19.23 -9.01 -8.83
C THR A 121 -19.17 -8.04 -10.03
N PRO A 122 -19.96 -8.27 -11.10
CA PRO A 122 -19.98 -7.36 -12.24
C PRO A 122 -20.28 -5.90 -11.86
N ALA A 123 -21.15 -5.68 -10.87
CA ALA A 123 -21.46 -4.34 -10.38
C ALA A 123 -20.29 -3.70 -9.59
N GLU A 124 -19.55 -4.49 -8.80
CA GLU A 124 -18.38 -3.99 -8.09
C GLU A 124 -17.23 -3.65 -9.05
N LEU A 125 -17.01 -4.50 -10.06
CA LEU A 125 -16.02 -4.27 -11.10
C LEU A 125 -16.38 -3.01 -11.92
N ALA A 126 -17.63 -2.90 -12.36
CA ALA A 126 -18.13 -1.73 -13.06
C ALA A 126 -17.90 -0.45 -12.23
N LEU A 127 -18.23 -0.46 -10.93
CA LEU A 127 -18.01 0.68 -10.04
C LEU A 127 -16.52 1.02 -9.93
N MET A 128 -15.67 0.02 -9.68
CA MET A 128 -14.22 0.21 -9.56
C MET A 128 -13.64 0.84 -10.82
N GLU A 129 -13.91 0.27 -12.00
CA GLU A 129 -13.38 0.81 -13.26
C GLU A 129 -13.98 2.19 -13.55
N THR A 130 -15.27 2.43 -13.29
CA THR A 130 -15.90 3.73 -13.52
C THR A 130 -15.27 4.86 -12.69
N VAL A 131 -14.96 4.63 -11.41
CA VAL A 131 -14.48 5.70 -10.52
C VAL A 131 -12.95 5.80 -10.44
N ALA A 132 -12.25 4.70 -10.75
CA ALA A 132 -10.81 4.57 -10.54
C ALA A 132 -10.02 4.31 -11.83
N HIS A 133 -10.64 4.40 -13.02
CA HIS A 133 -9.97 4.15 -14.30
C HIS A 133 -8.67 4.94 -14.46
N ARG A 134 -8.66 6.23 -14.10
CA ARG A 134 -7.47 7.08 -14.27
C ARG A 134 -6.30 6.60 -13.43
N GLN A 135 -6.57 6.15 -12.22
CA GLN A 135 -5.57 5.62 -11.30
C GLN A 135 -5.06 4.26 -11.78
N LEU A 136 -5.95 3.38 -12.22
CA LEU A 136 -5.59 2.08 -12.79
C LEU A 136 -4.68 2.26 -14.02
N GLN A 137 -5.13 3.05 -14.99
CA GLN A 137 -4.38 3.31 -16.23
C GLN A 137 -3.03 4.00 -15.97
N ALA A 138 -2.97 4.93 -15.01
CA ALA A 138 -1.72 5.60 -14.67
C ALA A 138 -0.65 4.67 -14.07
N HIS A 139 -1.05 3.52 -13.53
CA HIS A 139 -0.16 2.46 -13.05
C HIS A 139 -0.08 1.27 -14.02
N GLY A 140 -0.51 1.44 -15.27
CA GLY A 140 -0.37 0.43 -16.33
C GLY A 140 -1.40 -0.69 -16.28
N TYR A 141 -2.46 -0.58 -15.46
CA TYR A 141 -3.51 -1.60 -15.39
C TYR A 141 -4.55 -1.38 -16.49
N THR A 142 -4.67 -2.35 -17.40
CA THR A 142 -5.67 -2.36 -18.48
C THR A 142 -7.07 -2.60 -17.91
N LEU A 143 -8.04 -1.81 -18.35
CA LEU A 143 -9.45 -1.99 -17.97
C LEU A 143 -10.03 -3.21 -18.68
N SER A 144 -10.93 -3.94 -18.01
CA SER A 144 -11.55 -5.13 -18.58
C SER A 144 -12.63 -4.81 -19.61
N GLY A 145 -13.04 -3.55 -19.72
CA GLY A 145 -14.18 -3.14 -20.54
C GLY A 145 -15.52 -3.38 -19.84
N ALA A 146 -15.55 -3.36 -18.51
CA ALA A 146 -16.80 -3.48 -17.77
C ALA A 146 -17.78 -2.34 -18.15
N PRO A 147 -19.09 -2.57 -18.12
CA PRO A 147 -20.06 -1.53 -18.39
C PRO A 147 -19.97 -0.41 -17.35
N ALA A 148 -20.54 0.76 -17.69
CA ALA A 148 -20.62 1.87 -16.75
C ALA A 148 -21.42 1.47 -15.48
N ALA A 149 -20.93 1.89 -14.33
CA ALA A 149 -21.57 1.63 -13.05
C ALA A 149 -22.91 2.35 -12.90
N ASP A 150 -23.75 1.81 -12.02
CA ASP A 150 -25.01 2.45 -11.66
C ASP A 150 -24.76 3.84 -11.03
N ARG A 151 -25.56 4.83 -11.44
CA ARG A 151 -25.39 6.23 -11.01
C ARG A 151 -25.51 6.40 -9.49
N SER A 152 -26.35 5.61 -8.82
CA SER A 152 -26.50 5.67 -7.37
C SER A 152 -25.25 5.16 -6.64
N GLN A 153 -24.58 4.14 -7.19
CA GLN A 153 -23.32 3.61 -6.66
C GLN A 153 -22.18 4.62 -6.83
N VAL A 154 -22.11 5.26 -8.00
CA VAL A 154 -21.16 6.36 -8.26
C VAL A 154 -21.40 7.53 -7.31
N ALA A 155 -22.67 7.92 -7.09
CA ALA A 155 -23.01 8.96 -6.14
C ALA A 155 -22.67 8.58 -4.68
N ALA A 156 -22.86 7.31 -4.28
CA ALA A 156 -22.44 6.81 -2.98
C ALA A 156 -20.91 6.87 -2.81
N TYR A 157 -20.16 6.51 -3.86
CA TYR A 157 -18.71 6.64 -3.90
C TYR A 157 -18.27 8.09 -3.67
N TRP A 158 -18.79 9.03 -4.47
CA TRP A 158 -18.36 10.44 -4.37
C TRP A 158 -18.73 11.07 -3.02
N ARG A 159 -19.90 10.74 -2.45
CA ARG A 159 -20.29 11.18 -1.10
C ARG A 159 -19.28 10.69 -0.06
N LEU A 160 -18.90 9.41 -0.09
CA LEU A 160 -17.93 8.86 0.85
C LEU A 160 -16.52 9.43 0.63
N TYR A 161 -16.09 9.55 -0.62
CA TYR A 161 -14.80 10.12 -0.99
C TYR A 161 -14.69 11.57 -0.50
N ALA A 162 -15.70 12.40 -0.77
CA ALA A 162 -15.73 13.80 -0.34
C ALA A 162 -15.69 13.91 1.18
N ARG A 163 -16.50 13.12 1.90
CA ARG A 163 -16.50 13.09 3.37
C ARG A 163 -15.14 12.72 3.95
N ARG A 164 -14.48 11.66 3.44
CA ARG A 164 -13.14 11.26 3.89
C ARG A 164 -12.08 12.31 3.55
N LYS A 165 -12.19 12.94 2.38
CA LYS A 165 -11.26 14.00 1.96
C LYS A 165 -11.38 15.23 2.86
N ALA A 166 -12.60 15.64 3.20
CA ALA A 166 -12.84 16.73 4.14
C ALA A 166 -12.24 16.44 5.52
N ALA A 167 -12.51 15.25 6.08
CA ALA A 167 -11.95 14.82 7.36
C ALA A 167 -10.41 14.77 7.34
N LEU A 168 -9.79 14.35 6.23
CA LEU A 168 -8.33 14.38 6.08
C LEU A 168 -7.79 15.81 6.07
N VAL A 169 -8.46 16.73 5.38
CA VAL A 169 -8.05 18.15 5.34
C VAL A 169 -8.16 18.76 6.74
N GLU A 170 -9.27 18.53 7.44
CA GLU A 170 -9.45 18.98 8.83
C GLU A 170 -8.34 18.43 9.73
N TRP A 171 -8.03 17.14 9.62
CA TRP A 171 -6.93 16.51 10.37
C TRP A 171 -5.59 17.15 10.04
N GLN A 172 -5.28 17.41 8.76
CA GLN A 172 -4.03 18.06 8.35
C GLN A 172 -3.90 19.50 8.87
N VAL A 173 -5.00 20.25 8.91
CA VAL A 173 -5.03 21.60 9.47
C VAL A 173 -4.77 21.53 10.98
N ALA A 174 -5.47 20.64 11.70
CA ALA A 174 -5.27 20.44 13.13
C ALA A 174 -3.85 19.97 13.46
N ASP A 175 -3.31 19.04 12.67
CA ASP A 175 -1.95 18.54 12.81
C ASP A 175 -0.92 19.66 12.64
N ARG A 176 -1.05 20.50 11.60
CA ARG A 176 -0.18 21.68 11.42
C ARG A 176 -0.22 22.63 12.61
N VAL A 177 -1.41 22.94 13.13
CA VAL A 177 -1.56 23.78 14.33
C VAL A 177 -0.87 23.14 15.53
N ARG A 178 -0.97 21.82 15.67
CA ARG A 178 -0.29 21.06 16.73
C ARG A 178 1.23 21.08 16.54
N THR A 179 1.75 20.88 15.33
CA THR A 179 3.19 20.92 15.05
C THR A 179 3.78 22.29 15.36
N LEU A 180 3.08 23.38 15.03
CA LEU A 180 3.50 24.75 15.37
C LEU A 180 3.58 24.99 16.89
N ARG A 181 2.78 24.26 17.67
CA ARG A 181 2.81 24.30 19.14
C ARG A 181 3.80 23.31 19.76
N TYR A 182 4.35 22.38 18.98
CA TYR A 182 5.35 21.43 19.42
C TYR A 182 6.76 22.04 19.36
N ARG A 183 7.38 22.26 20.52
CA ARG A 183 8.72 22.89 20.65
C ARG A 183 9.90 21.91 20.58
N ARG A 184 9.68 20.61 20.33
CA ARG A 184 10.77 19.62 20.28
C ARG A 184 10.83 18.95 18.89
N PRO A 185 12.03 18.84 18.29
CA PRO A 185 12.18 18.11 17.03
C PRO A 185 11.79 16.64 17.24
N VAL A 186 10.99 16.10 16.33
CA VAL A 186 10.70 14.66 16.27
C VAL A 186 11.92 13.99 15.62
N ALA A 187 13.00 13.85 16.39
CA ALA A 187 14.04 12.90 16.02
C ALA A 187 13.45 11.51 16.21
N ALA A 188 13.44 10.68 15.17
CA ALA A 188 13.21 9.26 15.32
C ALA A 188 14.41 8.68 16.10
N GLN A 189 14.32 8.73 17.44
CA GLN A 189 15.32 8.10 18.29
C GLN A 189 15.22 6.60 18.05
N LEU A 190 16.33 6.00 17.59
CA LEU A 190 16.45 4.56 17.51
C LEU A 190 16.17 3.99 18.91
N THR A 191 15.36 2.94 18.98
CA THR A 191 15.20 2.21 20.24
C THR A 191 16.55 1.60 20.65
N THR A 192 16.78 1.36 21.94
CA THR A 192 18.02 0.77 22.44
C THR A 192 18.37 -0.55 21.73
N ALA A 193 17.35 -1.33 21.36
CA ALA A 193 17.52 -2.57 20.58
C ALA A 193 18.01 -2.32 19.14
N GLN A 194 17.52 -1.26 18.49
CA GLN A 194 17.96 -0.88 17.15
C GLN A 194 19.36 -0.27 17.17
N MET A 195 19.73 0.47 18.22
CA MET A 195 21.10 0.98 18.39
C MET A 195 22.11 -0.16 18.63
N ALA A 196 21.74 -1.15 19.45
CA ALA A 196 22.56 -2.33 19.70
C ALA A 196 22.75 -3.19 18.44
N GLY A 197 21.72 -3.29 17.59
CA GLY A 197 21.81 -4.00 16.31
C GLY A 197 22.56 -3.25 15.22
N ALA A 198 22.58 -1.91 15.26
CA ALA A 198 23.22 -1.06 14.25
C ALA A 198 24.67 -0.65 14.60
N ALA A 199 25.22 -1.12 15.73
CA ALA A 199 26.54 -0.72 16.24
C ALA A 199 26.74 0.81 16.36
N VAL A 200 25.66 1.58 16.53
CA VAL A 200 25.73 3.05 16.69
C VAL A 200 25.84 3.38 18.17
N THR A 201 26.97 3.98 18.57
CA THR A 201 27.18 4.47 19.94
C THR A 201 26.33 5.74 20.16
N PRO A 202 25.65 5.91 21.31
CA PRO A 202 24.90 7.12 21.60
C PRO A 202 25.81 8.36 21.54
N PRO A 203 25.33 9.50 21.03
CA PRO A 203 26.03 10.76 21.20
C PRO A 203 26.06 11.10 22.70
N THR A 204 27.26 11.41 23.20
CA THR A 204 27.51 11.98 24.54
C THR A 204 26.83 13.33 24.73
#